data_AF-A0A7X0J4R2-F1
#
_entry.id   AF-A0A7X0J4R2-F1
#
_cell.length_a   1.000
_cell.length_b   1.000
_cell.length_c   1.000
_cell.angle_alpha   90.00
_cell.angle_beta   90.00
_cell.angle_gamma   90.00
#
_symmetry.space_group_name_H-M   'P 1'
#
loop_
_entity.id
_entity.type
_entity.pdbx_description
1 polymer ?
#
loop_
_entity_poly.entity_id
_entity_poly.type
_entity_poly.pdbx_seq_one_letter_code
_entity_poly.pdbx_strand_id
1 'polypeptide(L)'
;MAALNPYLNFDGNTEEAFNFYKSVFGTEFLVVSRFNEMPPEFLQSPEDANKIMHISLPIGGKSVLMGSDRSSAFGPMTKGDDCYIAIQADSEEEATKLFNGLSKGGVVTMPLEKTFWNAYFGMFNDKFGKQWMINFDYNQN
;
A
#
# COMPACT_ATOMS: atom_id res chain seq x y z
N MET A 1 -17.86 14.89 -1.47
CA MET A 1 -16.50 15.34 -1.84
C MET A 1 -15.75 14.15 -2.45
N ALA A 2 -14.88 14.37 -3.42
CA ALA A 2 -14.07 13.29 -4.01
C ALA A 2 -13.01 12.79 -3.03
N ALA A 3 -12.68 11.49 -3.06
CA ALA A 3 -11.64 10.86 -2.26
C ALA A 3 -10.53 10.31 -3.17
N LEU A 4 -9.27 10.42 -2.74
CA LEU A 4 -8.11 9.91 -3.45
C LEU A 4 -7.61 8.62 -2.78
N ASN A 5 -7.72 7.49 -3.47
CA ASN A 5 -7.35 6.17 -2.96
C ASN A 5 -6.28 5.57 -3.87
N PRO A 6 -5.01 5.47 -3.42
CA PRO A 6 -3.96 4.83 -4.21
C PRO A 6 -4.34 3.39 -4.54
N TYR A 7 -4.15 3.00 -5.80
CA TYR A 7 -4.44 1.66 -6.29
C TYR A 7 -3.15 0.95 -6.70
N LEU A 8 -2.75 -0.06 -5.93
CA LEU A 8 -1.48 -0.75 -6.10
C LEU A 8 -1.64 -2.04 -6.90
N ASN A 9 -0.83 -2.20 -7.94
CA ASN A 9 -0.76 -3.44 -8.71
C ASN A 9 0.41 -4.30 -8.26
N PHE A 10 0.18 -5.60 -8.11
CA PHE A 10 1.20 -6.58 -7.74
C PHE A 10 1.24 -7.74 -8.75
N ASP A 11 2.29 -8.56 -8.67
CA ASP A 11 2.51 -9.72 -9.55
C ASP A 11 2.35 -11.02 -8.76
N GLY A 12 1.10 -11.30 -8.34
CA GLY A 12 0.74 -12.55 -7.67
C GLY A 12 1.02 -12.61 -6.16
N ASN A 13 1.53 -11.52 -5.56
CA ASN A 13 1.80 -11.42 -4.13
C ASN A 13 0.92 -10.39 -3.40
N THR A 14 -0.21 -9.97 -4.01
CA THR A 14 -1.14 -8.99 -3.41
C THR A 14 -1.59 -9.40 -2.00
N GLU A 15 -2.00 -10.65 -1.81
CA GLU A 15 -2.53 -11.12 -0.52
C GLU A 15 -1.47 -11.08 0.59
N GLU A 16 -0.22 -11.43 0.29
CA GLU A 16 0.89 -11.32 1.25
C GLU A 16 1.13 -9.85 1.62
N ALA A 17 1.15 -8.96 0.63
CA ALA A 17 1.34 -7.53 0.82
C ALA A 17 0.26 -6.91 1.69
N PHE A 18 -1.00 -7.18 1.39
CA PHE A 18 -2.11 -6.63 2.14
C PHE A 18 -2.24 -7.22 3.54
N ASN A 19 -1.89 -8.49 3.78
CA ASN A 19 -1.83 -9.04 5.14
C ASN A 19 -0.70 -8.40 5.96
N PHE A 20 0.43 -8.10 5.34
CA PHE A 20 1.48 -7.33 5.98
C PHE A 20 1.00 -5.91 6.32
N TYR A 21 0.41 -5.19 5.37
CA TYR A 21 -0.15 -3.85 5.62
C TYR A 21 -1.21 -3.86 6.72
N LYS A 22 -2.13 -4.83 6.68
CA LYS A 22 -3.14 -5.06 7.72
C LYS A 22 -2.51 -5.17 9.11
N SER A 23 -1.43 -5.95 9.24
CA SER A 23 -0.71 -6.12 10.51
C SER A 23 -0.07 -4.82 11.03
N VAL A 24 0.35 -3.93 10.13
CA VAL A 24 0.99 -2.66 10.48
C VAL A 24 -0.05 -1.60 10.84
N PHE A 25 -1.10 -1.46 10.03
CA PHE A 25 -2.16 -0.48 10.25
C PHE A 25 -3.14 -0.89 11.35
N GLY A 26 -3.23 -2.19 11.67
CA GLY A 26 -4.12 -2.71 12.70
C GLY A 26 -5.61 -2.61 12.35
N THR A 27 -5.92 -2.53 11.05
CA THR A 27 -7.30 -2.46 10.53
C THR A 27 -7.71 -3.80 9.91
N GLU A 28 -9.01 -3.97 9.63
CA GLU A 28 -9.54 -5.14 8.95
C GLU A 28 -9.80 -4.84 7.47
N PHE A 29 -9.73 -5.87 6.61
CA PHE A 29 -10.09 -5.70 5.20
C PHE A 29 -11.58 -5.37 5.06
N LEU A 30 -11.91 -4.38 4.23
CA LEU A 30 -13.31 -4.08 3.91
C LEU A 30 -13.85 -5.05 2.85
N VAL A 31 -13.02 -5.35 1.85
CA VAL A 31 -13.35 -6.23 0.74
C VAL A 31 -12.10 -7.02 0.38
N VAL A 32 -12.28 -8.31 0.16
CA VAL A 32 -11.31 -9.20 -0.47
C VAL A 32 -12.10 -9.96 -1.53
N SER A 33 -11.80 -9.73 -2.81
CA SER A 33 -12.45 -10.40 -3.92
C SER A 33 -11.43 -11.10 -4.80
N ARG A 34 -11.74 -12.32 -5.23
CA ARG A 34 -10.87 -13.17 -6.04
C ARG A 34 -11.41 -13.33 -7.45
N PHE A 35 -10.54 -13.65 -8.41
CA PHE A 35 -10.96 -13.84 -9.81
C PHE A 35 -11.90 -15.06 -9.99
N ASN A 36 -11.82 -16.08 -9.13
CA ASN A 36 -12.74 -17.23 -9.17
C ASN A 36 -14.17 -16.91 -8.70
N GLU A 37 -14.40 -15.74 -8.12
CA GLU A 37 -15.74 -15.26 -7.76
C GLU A 37 -16.45 -14.59 -8.95
N MET A 38 -15.73 -14.36 -10.05
CA MET A 38 -16.30 -13.88 -11.30
C MET A 38 -17.07 -14.99 -12.03
N PRO A 39 -18.06 -14.63 -12.87
CA PRO A 39 -18.67 -15.61 -13.78
C PRO A 39 -17.59 -16.27 -14.67
N PRO A 40 -17.63 -17.59 -14.89
CA PRO A 40 -16.59 -18.34 -15.59
C PRO A 40 -16.22 -17.80 -16.98
N GLU A 41 -17.18 -17.17 -17.67
CA GLU A 41 -17.00 -16.54 -18.97
C GLU A 41 -16.06 -15.33 -18.98
N PHE A 42 -15.77 -14.75 -17.80
CA PHE A 42 -14.83 -13.63 -17.66
C PHE A 42 -13.47 -14.05 -17.08
N LEU A 43 -13.31 -15.32 -16.70
CA LEU A 43 -12.03 -15.84 -16.19
C LEU A 43 -11.08 -16.09 -17.35
N GLN A 44 -10.05 -15.25 -17.49
CA GLN A 44 -9.12 -15.30 -18.62
C GLN A 44 -8.19 -16.52 -18.58
N SER A 45 -7.85 -17.02 -17.39
CA SER A 45 -7.02 -18.20 -17.19
C SER A 45 -7.35 -18.92 -15.87
N PRO A 46 -7.43 -20.26 -15.85
CA PRO A 46 -7.57 -21.03 -14.62
C PRO A 46 -6.43 -20.81 -13.60
N GLU A 47 -5.23 -20.46 -14.08
CA GLU A 47 -4.07 -20.20 -13.23
C GLU A 47 -4.21 -18.91 -12.40
N ASP A 48 -5.04 -17.97 -12.87
CA ASP A 48 -5.30 -16.70 -12.20
C ASP A 48 -6.48 -16.77 -11.22
N ALA A 49 -7.19 -17.90 -11.16
CA ALA A 49 -8.42 -18.06 -10.39
C ALA A 49 -8.28 -17.69 -8.90
N ASN A 50 -7.13 -17.98 -8.30
CA ASN A 50 -6.89 -17.70 -6.88
C ASN A 50 -6.29 -16.32 -6.59
N LYS A 51 -5.94 -15.54 -7.62
CA LYS A 51 -5.37 -14.19 -7.49
C LYS A 51 -6.39 -13.19 -6.96
N ILE A 52 -5.90 -12.11 -6.35
CA ILE A 52 -6.74 -11.05 -5.80
C ILE A 52 -7.18 -10.13 -6.94
N MET A 53 -8.49 -10.12 -7.19
CA MET A 53 -9.12 -9.19 -8.14
C MET A 53 -9.24 -7.80 -7.54
N HIS A 54 -9.56 -7.70 -6.25
CA HIS A 54 -9.64 -6.44 -5.54
C HIS A 54 -9.49 -6.64 -4.04
N ILE A 55 -8.68 -5.81 -3.41
CA ILE A 55 -8.60 -5.74 -1.95
C ILE A 55 -8.55 -4.28 -1.51
N SER A 56 -9.25 -3.96 -0.43
CA SER A 56 -9.31 -2.61 0.11
C SER A 56 -9.08 -2.61 1.62
N LEU A 57 -8.10 -1.83 2.07
CA LEU A 57 -7.72 -1.68 3.46
C LEU A 57 -7.90 -0.22 3.89
N PRO A 58 -8.78 0.08 4.85
CA PRO A 58 -8.93 1.43 5.39
C PRO A 58 -7.71 1.79 6.24
N ILE A 59 -7.24 3.03 6.09
CA ILE A 59 -6.11 3.61 6.82
C ILE A 59 -6.58 4.91 7.49
N GLY A 60 -6.39 5.03 8.81
CA GLY A 60 -6.56 6.29 9.54
C GLY A 60 -7.97 6.91 9.50
N GLY A 61 -9.02 6.12 9.22
CA GLY A 61 -10.42 6.57 9.22
C GLY A 61 -10.85 7.51 8.09
N LYS A 62 -9.94 7.96 7.22
CA LYS A 62 -10.24 8.90 6.10
C LYS A 62 -9.72 8.45 4.73
N SER A 63 -8.84 7.44 4.66
CA SER A 63 -8.22 6.98 3.41
C SER A 63 -8.39 5.47 3.25
N VAL A 64 -8.48 4.99 1.99
CA VAL A 64 -8.54 3.55 1.70
C VAL A 64 -7.42 3.21 0.73
N LEU A 65 -6.51 2.33 1.15
CA LEU A 65 -5.51 1.75 0.25
C LEU A 65 -6.15 0.58 -0.50
N MET A 66 -6.10 0.63 -1.82
CA MET A 66 -6.71 -0.37 -2.70
C MET A 66 -5.64 -1.07 -3.54
N GLY A 67 -5.89 -2.28 -4.00
CA GLY A 67 -4.97 -2.98 -4.90
C GLY A 67 -5.53 -4.24 -5.54
N SER A 68 -4.83 -4.74 -6.56
CA SER A 68 -5.12 -6.01 -7.23
C SER A 68 -3.90 -6.60 -7.95
N ASP A 69 -4.00 -7.86 -8.36
CA ASP A 69 -3.03 -8.48 -9.25
C ASP A 69 -3.23 -8.00 -10.70
N ARG A 70 -2.14 -7.80 -11.44
CA ARG A 70 -2.19 -7.44 -12.88
C ARG A 70 -2.45 -8.71 -13.71
N SER A 71 -3.47 -8.67 -14.58
CA SER A 71 -3.69 -9.75 -15.56
C SER A 71 -2.52 -9.84 -16.56
N SER A 72 -2.17 -11.07 -16.95
CA SER A 72 -1.16 -11.39 -17.97
C SER A 72 -1.47 -10.76 -19.34
N ALA A 73 -2.72 -10.36 -19.58
CA ALA A 73 -3.17 -9.67 -20.79
C ALA A 73 -2.59 -8.24 -20.96
N PHE A 74 -1.97 -7.65 -19.94
CA PHE A 74 -1.52 -6.26 -19.96
C PHE A 74 -0.01 -6.07 -20.26
N GLY A 75 0.76 -7.12 -20.55
CA GLY A 75 2.18 -7.03 -20.93
C GLY A 75 3.17 -6.81 -19.76
N PRO A 76 4.50 -6.82 -20.03
CA PRO A 76 5.53 -6.82 -18.98
C PRO A 76 5.57 -5.49 -18.19
N MET A 77 5.96 -5.58 -16.92
CA MET A 77 6.09 -4.42 -16.03
C MET A 77 7.38 -3.65 -16.31
N THR A 78 7.26 -2.38 -16.70
CA THR A 78 8.36 -1.41 -16.63
C THR A 78 8.43 -0.85 -15.20
N LYS A 79 9.63 -0.83 -14.62
CA LYS A 79 9.86 -0.44 -13.22
C LYS A 79 9.49 1.04 -13.00
N GLY A 80 8.49 1.25 -12.15
CA GLY A 80 8.00 2.56 -11.70
C GLY A 80 8.77 3.04 -10.46
N ASP A 81 9.48 4.15 -10.64
CA ASP A 81 9.99 5.03 -9.58
C ASP A 81 9.18 6.34 -9.53
N ASP A 82 8.00 6.38 -10.16
CA ASP A 82 7.22 7.59 -10.45
C ASP A 82 6.02 7.80 -9.50
N CYS A 83 5.76 6.87 -8.57
CA CYS A 83 4.62 6.96 -7.67
C CYS A 83 4.96 6.55 -6.23
N TYR A 84 4.80 7.49 -5.30
CA TYR A 84 4.90 7.26 -3.85
C TYR A 84 3.52 7.23 -3.21
N ILE A 85 3.38 6.36 -2.20
CA ILE A 85 2.26 6.42 -1.28
C ILE A 85 2.69 7.25 -0.08
N ALA A 86 2.11 8.44 0.05
CA ALA A 86 2.37 9.31 1.20
C ALA A 86 1.31 9.09 2.28
N ILE A 87 1.77 8.83 3.51
CA ILE A 87 0.93 8.74 4.70
C ILE A 87 1.19 9.95 5.59
N GLN A 88 0.13 10.66 5.91
CA GLN A 88 0.12 11.65 6.99
C GLN A 88 -0.24 10.94 8.30
N ALA A 89 0.70 10.91 9.25
CA ALA A 89 0.45 10.44 10.60
C ALA A 89 -0.08 11.57 11.50
N ASP A 90 -0.73 11.19 12.60
CA ASP A 90 -1.31 12.10 13.59
C ASP A 90 -0.34 12.39 14.75
N SER A 91 0.75 11.62 14.91
CA SER A 91 1.79 11.87 15.93
C SER A 91 3.17 11.32 15.54
N GLU A 92 4.23 11.73 16.26
CA GLU A 92 5.59 11.15 16.11
C GLU A 92 5.59 9.65 16.42
N GLU A 93 4.85 9.21 17.43
CA GLU A 93 4.75 7.81 17.82
C GLU A 93 4.07 6.98 16.73
N GLU A 94 3.00 7.48 16.13
CA GLU A 94 2.34 6.81 15.01
C GLU A 94 3.25 6.75 13.78
N ALA A 95 3.88 7.88 13.41
CA ALA A 95 4.85 7.92 12.31
C ALA A 95 5.98 6.88 12.52
N THR A 96 6.52 6.81 13.73
CA THR A 96 7.55 5.83 14.10
C THR A 96 7.07 4.40 13.96
N LYS A 97 5.85 4.11 14.45
CA LYS A 97 5.24 2.78 14.36
C LYS A 97 5.04 2.36 12.90
N LEU A 98 4.46 3.25 12.09
CA LEU A 98 4.19 3.00 10.67
C LEU A 98 5.48 2.80 9.88
N PHE A 99 6.47 3.67 10.07
CA PHE A 99 7.75 3.57 9.40
C PHE A 99 8.47 2.26 9.73
N ASN A 100 8.59 1.91 11.02
CA ASN A 100 9.24 0.67 11.45
C ASN A 100 8.50 -0.58 10.99
N GLY A 101 7.17 -0.52 10.95
CA GLY A 101 6.32 -1.60 10.47
C GLY A 101 6.48 -1.84 8.98
N LEU A 102 6.23 -0.81 8.16
CA LEU A 102 6.18 -0.91 6.70
C LEU A 102 7.56 -1.07 6.05
N SER A 103 8.62 -0.49 6.64
CA SER A 103 9.99 -0.62 6.11
C SER A 103 10.63 -1.98 6.40
N LYS A 104 9.99 -2.85 7.20
CA LYS A 104 10.55 -4.15 7.60
C LYS A 104 10.80 -5.05 6.38
N GLY A 105 12.06 -5.42 6.17
CA GLY A 105 12.50 -6.23 5.04
C GLY A 105 12.58 -5.46 3.71
N GLY A 106 12.35 -4.16 3.74
CA GLY A 106 12.52 -3.24 2.62
C GLY A 106 13.89 -2.53 2.63
N VAL A 107 13.98 -1.44 1.87
CA VAL A 107 15.17 -0.59 1.76
C VAL A 107 14.78 0.83 2.18
N VAL A 108 15.33 1.29 3.31
CA VAL A 108 15.20 2.69 3.73
C VAL A 108 16.00 3.58 2.80
N THR A 109 15.34 4.55 2.17
CA THR A 109 15.97 5.53 1.27
C THR A 109 16.22 6.85 1.98
N MET A 110 15.38 7.20 2.97
CA MET A 110 15.56 8.33 3.87
C MET A 110 15.12 7.93 5.29
N PRO A 111 16.02 7.95 6.29
CA PRO A 111 15.66 7.68 7.67
C PRO A 111 14.56 8.62 8.19
N LEU A 112 13.73 8.13 9.12
CA LEU A 112 12.69 8.93 9.75
C LEU A 112 13.31 9.91 10.76
N GLU A 113 13.36 11.18 10.38
CA GLU A 113 14.04 12.22 11.16
C GLU A 113 13.26 13.55 11.17
N LYS A 114 13.62 14.44 12.11
CA LYS A 114 13.08 15.81 12.14
C LYS A 114 13.71 16.61 11.02
N THR A 115 12.88 17.21 10.20
CA THR A 115 13.30 17.93 8.99
C THR A 115 13.25 19.44 9.21
N PHE A 116 13.99 20.19 8.40
CA PHE A 116 14.08 21.65 8.53
C PHE A 116 12.76 22.38 8.21
N TRP A 117 11.81 21.71 7.56
CA TRP A 117 10.48 22.25 7.24
C TRP A 117 9.42 21.92 8.30
N ASN A 118 9.86 21.64 9.54
CA ASN A 118 9.00 21.37 10.69
C ASN A 118 8.07 20.16 10.48
N ALA A 119 8.63 19.06 9.98
CA ALA A 119 7.95 17.77 9.92
C ALA A 119 8.86 16.64 10.39
N TYR A 120 8.25 15.55 10.87
CA TYR A 120 8.91 14.28 11.11
C TYR A 120 8.67 13.37 9.89
N PHE A 121 9.70 13.12 9.08
CA PHE A 121 9.57 12.60 7.73
C PHE A 121 10.59 11.51 7.39
N GLY A 122 10.19 10.52 6.60
CA GLY A 122 11.05 9.43 6.14
C GLY A 122 10.51 8.73 4.90
N MET A 123 11.40 8.02 4.18
CA MET A 123 11.09 7.34 2.93
C MET A 123 11.73 5.96 2.87
N PHE A 124 11.03 5.01 2.27
CA PHE A 124 11.55 3.65 2.05
C PHE A 124 10.82 2.95 0.92
N ASN A 125 11.46 1.91 0.39
CA ASN A 125 10.82 0.91 -0.45
C ASN A 125 10.48 -0.29 0.44
N ASP A 126 9.22 -0.73 0.46
CA ASP A 126 8.86 -1.93 1.22
C ASP A 126 9.42 -3.21 0.57
N LYS A 127 9.28 -4.35 1.24
CA LYS A 127 9.75 -5.65 0.72
C LYS A 127 9.05 -6.10 -0.58
N PHE A 128 7.98 -5.43 -0.98
CA PHE A 128 7.22 -5.66 -2.21
C PHE A 128 7.57 -4.66 -3.32
N GLY A 129 8.53 -3.76 -3.06
CA GLY A 129 9.00 -2.75 -4.00
C GLY A 129 8.09 -1.54 -4.14
N LYS A 130 7.18 -1.29 -3.19
CA LYS A 130 6.35 -0.07 -3.18
C LYS A 130 7.07 1.04 -2.45
N GLN A 131 7.00 2.25 -3.00
CA GLN A 131 7.67 3.42 -2.44
C GLN A 131 6.71 4.14 -1.48
N TRP A 132 7.19 4.39 -0.27
CA TRP A 132 6.41 4.99 0.81
C TRP A 132 7.06 6.27 1.31
N MET A 133 6.24 7.24 1.67
CA MET A 133 6.62 8.42 2.44
C MET A 133 5.78 8.45 3.72
N ILE A 134 6.43 8.63 4.87
CA ILE A 134 5.74 8.88 6.14
C ILE A 134 6.00 10.33 6.51
N ASN A 135 4.94 11.07 6.81
CA ASN A 135 5.01 12.48 7.21
C ASN A 135 4.15 12.74 8.44
N PHE A 136 4.70 13.43 9.43
CA PHE A 136 3.95 14.08 10.50
C PHE A 136 4.31 15.56 10.50
N ASP A 137 3.33 16.45 10.35
CA ASP A 137 3.55 17.90 10.29
C ASP A 137 3.25 18.51 11.66
N TYR A 138 4.24 19.19 12.27
CA TYR A 138 4.06 19.81 13.58
C TYR A 138 3.15 21.06 13.54
N ASN A 139 2.76 21.54 12.35
CA ASN A 139 1.94 22.73 12.17
C ASN A 139 0.43 22.45 12.08
N GLN A 140 -0.03 21.21 12.29
CA GLN A 140 -1.47 20.91 12.33
C GLN A 140 -2.09 21.42 13.65
N ASN A 141 -2.49 22.70 13.65
CA ASN A 141 -3.47 23.27 14.58
C ASN A 141 -4.88 23.17 14.01
#